data_AF-A0A3L8B1V5-F1
#
_entry.id   AF-A0A3L8B1V5-F1
#
_cell.length_a   1.000
_cell.length_b   1.000
_cell.length_c   1.000
_cell.angle_alpha   90.00
_cell.angle_beta   90.00
_cell.angle_gamma   90.00
#
_symmetry.space_group_name_H-M   'P 1'
#
loop_
_entity.id
_entity.type
_entity.pdbx_description
1 polymer ?
#
loop_
_entity_poly.entity_id
_entity_poly.type
_entity_poly.pdbx_seq_one_letter_code
_entity_poly.pdbx_strand_id
1 'polypeptide(L)'
;MSKLSKHDWVSAGINQLKEHGPAGVSGEKIARRLDVTRGSFYHHFRSVDELVKLMLEFWEQTQTTDILNRSNQDYEDLNEKMTMLLESAWNTDADLEIAIRQWAFTNATVRQHVERIDQIRLGYISAIYSQLVNDPKRGPKLGKIAYYGLLGALHAWPRFTKNRLRDTILEIQEILTE
;
A
#
# COMPACT_ATOMS: atom_id res chain seq x y z
N MET A 1 -31.73 -8.18 6.33
CA MET A 1 -30.45 -7.75 5.71
C MET A 1 -29.93 -6.58 6.53
N SER A 2 -28.71 -6.64 7.05
CA SER A 2 -28.10 -5.46 7.67
C SER A 2 -27.90 -4.39 6.61
N LYS A 3 -28.07 -3.13 7.00
CA LYS A 3 -27.81 -2.00 6.10
C LYS A 3 -26.30 -1.98 5.80
N LEU A 4 -25.93 -1.95 4.53
CA LEU A 4 -24.52 -1.82 4.11
C LEU A 4 -23.88 -0.61 4.78
N SER A 5 -22.64 -0.74 5.21
CA SER A 5 -21.83 0.32 5.80
C SER A 5 -20.94 0.99 4.75
N LYS A 6 -20.40 2.18 5.03
CA LYS A 6 -19.39 2.80 4.14
C LYS A 6 -18.19 1.87 3.91
N HIS A 7 -17.82 1.07 4.90
CA HIS A 7 -16.71 0.11 4.80
C HIS A 7 -16.99 -0.99 3.77
N ASP A 8 -18.22 -1.49 3.68
CA ASP A 8 -18.61 -2.50 2.67
C ASP A 8 -18.46 -1.94 1.25
N TRP A 9 -18.84 -0.68 1.06
CA TRP A 9 -18.66 0.03 -0.21
C TRP A 9 -17.19 0.28 -0.55
N VAL A 10 -16.36 0.67 0.42
CA VAL A 10 -14.90 0.83 0.24
C VAL A 10 -14.27 -0.51 -0.14
N SER A 11 -14.60 -1.58 0.57
CA SER A 11 -14.10 -2.93 0.28
C SER A 11 -14.49 -3.40 -1.11
N ALA A 12 -15.75 -3.17 -1.51
CA ALA A 12 -16.22 -3.48 -2.86
C ALA A 12 -15.55 -2.61 -3.93
N GLY A 13 -15.31 -1.33 -3.65
CA GLY A 13 -14.57 -0.42 -4.52
C GLY A 13 -13.12 -0.83 -4.73
N ILE A 14 -12.43 -1.25 -3.67
CA ILE A 14 -11.07 -1.81 -3.73
C ILE A 14 -11.03 -3.05 -4.60
N ASN A 15 -11.98 -3.98 -4.42
CA ASN A 15 -12.05 -5.17 -5.26
C ASN A 15 -12.29 -4.81 -6.73
N GLN A 16 -13.18 -3.85 -7.02
CA GLN A 16 -13.39 -3.36 -8.38
C GLN A 16 -12.14 -2.71 -8.97
N LEU A 17 -11.38 -1.96 -8.17
CA LEU A 17 -10.12 -1.35 -8.59
C LEU A 17 -9.08 -2.42 -8.97
N LYS A 18 -8.93 -3.48 -8.16
CA LYS A 18 -8.01 -4.58 -8.45
C LYS A 18 -8.39 -5.37 -9.70
N GLU A 19 -9.68 -5.66 -9.87
CA GLU A 19 -10.18 -6.52 -10.95
C GLU A 19 -10.30 -5.79 -12.29
N HIS A 20 -10.64 -4.49 -12.28
CA HIS A 20 -11.02 -3.76 -13.49
C HIS A 20 -10.30 -2.42 -13.64
N GLY A 21 -9.33 -2.13 -12.78
CA GLY A 21 -8.63 -0.86 -12.75
C GLY A 21 -9.55 0.33 -12.41
N PRO A 22 -9.09 1.56 -12.68
CA PRO A 22 -9.83 2.78 -12.35
C PRO A 22 -11.25 2.83 -12.94
N ALA A 23 -11.45 2.23 -14.12
CA ALA A 23 -12.75 2.19 -14.77
C ALA A 23 -13.79 1.35 -14.01
N GLY A 24 -13.36 0.46 -13.10
CA GLY A 24 -14.24 -0.31 -12.21
C GLY A 24 -14.84 0.54 -11.07
N VAL A 25 -14.18 1.64 -10.70
CA VAL A 25 -14.55 2.44 -9.54
C VAL A 25 -15.66 3.42 -9.90
N SER A 26 -16.91 2.98 -9.79
CA SER A 26 -18.09 3.81 -9.98
C SER A 26 -19.24 3.37 -9.08
N GLY A 27 -20.11 4.30 -8.70
CA GLY A 27 -21.26 4.00 -7.85
C GLY A 27 -22.18 2.92 -8.43
N GLU A 28 -22.34 2.89 -9.76
CA GLU A 28 -23.17 1.87 -10.42
C GLU A 28 -22.53 0.47 -10.40
N LYS A 29 -21.26 0.34 -10.79
CA LYS A 29 -20.58 -0.97 -10.84
C LYS A 29 -20.41 -1.56 -9.44
N ILE A 30 -20.12 -0.72 -8.46
CA ILE A 30 -19.98 -1.15 -7.06
C ILE A 30 -21.34 -1.52 -6.47
N ALA A 31 -22.41 -0.76 -6.76
CA ALA A 31 -23.77 -1.12 -6.34
C ALA A 31 -24.18 -2.49 -6.90
N ARG A 32 -23.89 -2.73 -8.19
CA ARG A 32 -24.12 -4.03 -8.84
C ARG A 32 -23.33 -5.15 -8.15
N ARG A 33 -22.07 -4.92 -7.79
CA ARG A 33 -21.26 -5.90 -7.05
C ARG A 33 -21.86 -6.23 -5.67
N LEU A 34 -22.43 -5.24 -5.01
CA LEU A 34 -23.06 -5.36 -3.69
C LEU A 34 -24.51 -5.86 -3.75
N ASP A 35 -25.03 -6.19 -4.94
CA ASP A 35 -26.42 -6.59 -5.17
C ASP A 35 -27.45 -5.56 -4.65
N VAL A 36 -27.16 -4.27 -4.86
CA VAL A 36 -28.04 -3.16 -4.49
C VAL A 36 -28.22 -2.18 -5.64
N THR A 37 -29.22 -1.31 -5.51
CA THR A 37 -29.49 -0.29 -6.53
C THR A 37 -28.43 0.82 -6.49
N ARG A 38 -28.23 1.48 -7.64
CA ARG A 38 -27.40 2.69 -7.72
C ARG A 38 -27.87 3.78 -6.76
N GLY A 39 -29.17 3.87 -6.47
CA GLY A 39 -29.71 4.79 -5.48
C GLY A 39 -29.16 4.57 -4.07
N SER A 40 -28.87 3.32 -3.71
CA SER A 40 -28.27 2.97 -2.40
C SER A 40 -26.91 3.65 -2.18
N PHE A 41 -26.11 3.79 -3.23
CA PHE A 41 -24.80 4.48 -3.16
C PHE A 41 -24.95 5.91 -2.61
N TYR A 42 -25.95 6.65 -3.06
CA TYR A 42 -26.15 8.05 -2.70
C TYR A 42 -26.64 8.26 -1.26
N HIS A 43 -27.05 7.20 -0.56
CA HIS A 43 -27.26 7.26 0.89
C HIS A 43 -25.96 7.24 1.69
N HIS A 44 -24.86 6.77 1.08
CA HIS A 44 -23.55 6.66 1.71
C HIS A 44 -22.58 7.73 1.24
N PHE A 45 -22.60 8.08 -0.05
CA PHE A 45 -21.63 8.98 -0.67
C PHE A 45 -22.31 10.04 -1.51
N ARG A 46 -21.80 11.26 -1.44
CA ARG A 46 -22.24 12.38 -2.27
C ARG A 46 -21.70 12.28 -3.70
N SER A 47 -20.54 11.66 -3.86
CA SER A 47 -19.87 11.49 -5.14
C SER A 47 -18.99 10.24 -5.15
N VAL A 48 -18.55 9.82 -6.33
CA VAL A 48 -17.52 8.77 -6.45
C VAL A 48 -16.21 9.26 -5.83
N ASP A 49 -15.86 10.54 -5.96
CA ASP A 49 -14.63 11.09 -5.36
C ASP A 49 -14.60 10.95 -3.83
N GLU A 50 -15.75 11.04 -3.15
CA GLU A 50 -15.83 10.77 -1.70
C GLU A 50 -15.46 9.31 -1.40
N LEU A 51 -15.96 8.35 -2.20
CA LEU A 51 -15.57 6.95 -2.08
C LEU A 51 -14.07 6.77 -2.36
N VAL A 52 -13.54 7.37 -3.44
CA VAL A 52 -12.11 7.28 -3.79
C VAL A 52 -11.24 7.77 -2.65
N LYS A 53 -11.62 8.89 -2.02
CA LYS A 53 -10.91 9.39 -0.85
C LYS A 53 -10.85 8.35 0.27
N LEU A 54 -11.97 7.73 0.63
CA LEU A 54 -11.99 6.68 1.66
C LEU A 54 -11.22 5.42 1.25
N MET A 55 -11.19 5.07 -0.04
CA MET A 55 -10.36 3.97 -0.54
C MET A 55 -8.86 4.27 -0.40
N LEU A 56 -8.44 5.51 -0.67
CA LEU A 56 -7.05 5.94 -0.49
C LEU A 56 -6.67 6.00 1.00
N GLU A 57 -7.57 6.47 1.86
CA GLU A 57 -7.40 6.43 3.31
C GLU A 57 -7.26 5.00 3.83
N PHE A 58 -8.07 4.05 3.33
CA PHE A 58 -7.95 2.64 3.67
C PHE A 58 -6.60 2.05 3.23
N TRP A 59 -6.16 2.35 2.00
CA TRP A 59 -4.87 1.90 1.49
C TRP A 59 -3.71 2.44 2.32
N GLU A 60 -3.71 3.75 2.63
CA GLU A 60 -2.72 4.37 3.51
C GLU A 60 -2.72 3.72 4.90
N GLN A 61 -3.91 3.55 5.50
CA GLN A 61 -4.04 3.00 6.84
C GLN A 61 -3.42 1.60 6.90
N THR A 62 -3.87 0.71 6.02
CA THR A 62 -3.50 -0.71 6.05
C THR A 62 -2.09 -0.98 5.54
N GLN A 63 -1.62 -0.24 4.54
CA GLN A 63 -0.32 -0.47 3.91
C GLN A 63 0.79 0.45 4.43
N THR A 64 0.51 1.36 5.38
CA THR A 64 1.53 2.30 5.90
C THR A 64 1.30 2.61 7.36
N THR A 65 0.20 3.26 7.72
CA THR A 65 0.01 3.79 9.08
C THR A 65 0.07 2.68 10.13
N ASP A 66 -0.65 1.58 9.90
CA ASP A 66 -0.67 0.45 10.84
C ASP A 66 0.71 -0.22 10.96
N ILE A 67 1.42 -0.40 9.85
CA ILE A 67 2.77 -0.98 9.82
C ILE A 67 3.76 -0.10 10.60
N LEU A 68 3.75 1.21 10.35
CA LEU A 68 4.64 2.15 11.03
C LEU A 68 4.32 2.25 12.53
N ASN A 69 3.04 2.27 12.91
CA ASN A 69 2.63 2.28 14.30
C ASN A 69 3.11 1.01 15.02
N ARG A 70 2.87 -0.16 14.44
CA ARG A 70 3.36 -1.44 14.95
C ARG A 70 4.88 -1.44 15.12
N SER A 71 5.61 -0.92 14.13
CA SER A 71 7.08 -0.84 14.17
C SER A 71 7.60 0.04 15.30
N ASN A 72 6.84 1.08 15.68
CA ASN A 72 7.27 2.02 16.71
C ASN A 72 6.80 1.64 18.11
N GLN A 73 5.68 0.93 18.24
CA GLN A 73 5.05 0.59 19.52
C GLN A 73 5.48 -0.77 20.06
N ASP A 74 5.63 -1.77 19.19
CA ASP A 74 5.77 -3.16 19.62
C ASP A 74 7.23 -3.63 19.70
N TYR A 75 8.16 -2.83 19.19
CA TYR A 75 9.57 -3.22 19.04
C TYR A 75 10.47 -2.08 19.51
N GLU A 76 11.44 -2.37 20.38
CA GLU A 76 12.50 -1.44 20.77
C GLU A 76 13.80 -1.74 20.03
N ASP A 77 14.12 -3.03 19.84
CA ASP A 77 15.30 -3.48 19.11
C ASP A 77 15.20 -3.19 17.61
N LEU A 78 16.30 -2.70 17.04
CA LEU A 78 16.34 -2.27 15.64
C LEU A 78 16.28 -3.44 14.64
N ASN A 79 16.84 -4.60 15.00
CA ASN A 79 16.80 -5.78 14.15
C ASN A 79 15.40 -6.40 14.15
N GLU A 80 14.71 -6.39 15.30
CA GLU A 80 13.31 -6.81 15.39
C GLU A 80 12.40 -5.88 14.56
N LYS A 81 12.61 -4.55 14.64
CA LYS A 81 11.92 -3.58 13.76
C LYS A 81 12.13 -3.91 12.29
N MET A 82 13.38 -4.08 11.87
CA MET A 82 13.70 -4.41 10.48
C MET A 82 13.04 -5.74 10.05
N THR A 83 13.09 -6.76 10.89
CA THR A 83 12.46 -8.06 10.63
C THR A 83 10.95 -7.89 10.40
N MET A 84 10.26 -7.12 11.24
CA MET A 84 8.83 -6.86 11.08
C MET A 84 8.52 -6.05 9.81
N LEU A 85 9.35 -5.07 9.46
CA LEU A 85 9.18 -4.29 8.23
C LEU A 85 9.34 -5.16 6.97
N LEU A 86 10.32 -6.07 6.97
CA LEU A 86 10.52 -7.05 5.90
C LEU A 86 9.31 -7.99 5.81
N GLU A 87 8.84 -8.50 6.95
CA GLU A 87 7.61 -9.30 7.02
C GLU A 87 6.41 -8.58 6.42
N SER A 88 6.25 -7.31 6.74
CA SER A 88 5.16 -6.48 6.21
C SER A 88 5.29 -6.28 4.70
N ALA A 89 6.51 -6.18 4.17
CA ALA A 89 6.77 -5.96 2.75
C ALA A 89 6.31 -7.11 1.85
N TRP A 90 6.48 -8.38 2.24
CA TRP A 90 5.95 -9.53 1.46
C TRP A 90 4.52 -9.94 1.85
N ASN A 91 3.97 -9.39 2.94
CA ASN A 91 2.57 -9.54 3.31
C ASN A 91 1.67 -8.40 2.78
N THR A 92 2.25 -7.42 2.09
CA THR A 92 1.52 -6.29 1.50
C THR A 92 0.47 -6.75 0.49
N ASP A 93 -0.59 -5.97 0.36
CA ASP A 93 -1.59 -6.15 -0.68
C ASP A 93 -1.05 -5.64 -2.03
N ALA A 94 -0.23 -6.48 -2.67
CA ALA A 94 0.46 -6.16 -3.91
C ALA A 94 -0.50 -5.71 -5.03
N ASP A 95 -1.66 -6.35 -5.14
CA ASP A 95 -2.68 -6.00 -6.14
C ASP A 95 -3.23 -4.59 -5.93
N LEU A 96 -3.49 -4.22 -4.68
CA LEU A 96 -3.97 -2.87 -4.35
C LEU A 96 -2.89 -1.82 -4.62
N GLU A 97 -1.66 -2.08 -4.17
CA GLU A 97 -0.52 -1.18 -4.37
C GLU A 97 -0.28 -0.91 -5.86
N ILE A 98 -0.26 -1.97 -6.69
CA ILE A 98 -0.10 -1.87 -8.14
C ILE A 98 -1.27 -1.09 -8.76
N ALA A 99 -2.52 -1.41 -8.40
CA ALA A 99 -3.69 -0.76 -9.00
C ALA A 99 -3.77 0.74 -8.67
N ILE A 100 -3.41 1.14 -7.45
CA ILE A 100 -3.34 2.56 -7.05
C ILE A 100 -2.23 3.28 -7.80
N ARG A 101 -1.05 2.69 -7.92
CA ARG A 101 0.06 3.28 -8.67
C ARG A 101 -0.25 3.41 -10.15
N GLN A 102 -0.91 2.42 -10.75
CA GLN A 102 -1.42 2.52 -12.11
C GLN A 102 -2.43 3.66 -12.26
N TRP A 103 -3.33 3.84 -11.29
CA TRP A 103 -4.30 4.93 -11.30
C TRP A 103 -3.66 6.32 -11.17
N ALA A 104 -2.56 6.45 -10.42
CA ALA A 104 -1.82 7.71 -10.28
C ALA A 104 -1.32 8.28 -11.62
N PHE A 105 -1.11 7.45 -12.65
CA PHE A 105 -0.72 7.92 -13.99
C PHE A 105 -1.78 8.82 -14.65
N THR A 106 -3.06 8.62 -14.36
CA THR A 106 -4.16 9.35 -15.01
C THR A 106 -5.02 10.16 -14.04
N ASN A 107 -4.81 10.05 -12.73
CA ASN A 107 -5.58 10.78 -11.72
C ASN A 107 -4.64 11.59 -10.80
N ALA A 108 -4.76 12.91 -10.83
CA ALA A 108 -3.91 13.83 -10.08
C ALA A 108 -4.10 13.71 -8.55
N THR A 109 -5.32 13.50 -8.08
CA THR A 109 -5.60 13.30 -6.64
C THR A 109 -4.94 12.02 -6.15
N VAL A 110 -5.13 10.90 -6.85
CA VAL A 110 -4.47 9.63 -6.49
C VAL A 110 -2.95 9.79 -6.51
N ARG A 111 -2.40 10.48 -7.52
CA ARG A 111 -0.96 10.77 -7.60
C ARG A 111 -0.43 11.52 -6.39
N GLN A 112 -1.09 12.59 -5.97
CA GLN A 112 -0.69 13.35 -4.78
C GLN A 112 -0.68 12.48 -3.53
N HIS A 113 -1.66 11.58 -3.39
CA HIS A 113 -1.66 10.61 -2.29
C HIS A 113 -0.49 9.64 -2.37
N VAL A 114 -0.21 9.06 -3.54
CA VAL A 114 0.95 8.16 -3.73
C VAL A 114 2.26 8.86 -3.43
N GLU A 115 2.48 10.08 -3.94
CA GLU A 115 3.70 10.86 -3.70
C GLU A 115 3.93 11.13 -2.21
N ARG A 116 2.87 11.48 -1.47
CA ARG A 116 2.96 11.69 -0.02
C ARG A 116 3.29 10.40 0.73
N ILE A 117 2.65 9.29 0.39
CA ILE A 117 2.92 8.00 1.03
C ILE A 117 4.33 7.51 0.73
N ASP A 118 4.82 7.72 -0.50
CA ASP A 118 6.19 7.39 -0.88
C ASP A 118 7.20 8.20 -0.07
N GLN A 119 6.97 9.50 0.15
CA GLN A 119 7.81 10.34 1.02
C GLN A 119 7.86 9.82 2.46
N ILE A 120 6.71 9.42 3.03
CA ILE A 120 6.62 8.87 4.39
C ILE A 120 7.39 7.56 4.49
N ARG A 121 7.11 6.61 3.60
CA ARG A 121 7.76 5.28 3.58
C ARG A 121 9.26 5.40 3.37
N LEU A 122 9.70 6.22 2.40
CA LEU A 122 11.12 6.48 2.13
C LEU A 122 11.83 7.13 3.32
N GLY A 123 11.20 8.13 3.95
CA GLY A 123 11.76 8.79 5.12
C GLY A 123 11.98 7.80 6.27
N TYR A 124 10.97 6.98 6.55
CA TYR A 124 11.03 5.99 7.62
C TYR A 124 12.11 4.93 7.37
N ILE A 125 12.10 4.26 6.22
CA ILE A 125 13.06 3.20 5.93
C ILE A 125 14.49 3.75 5.84
N SER A 126 14.68 4.96 5.31
CA SER A 126 15.99 5.63 5.29
C SER A 126 16.54 5.87 6.69
N ALA A 127 15.68 6.25 7.65
CA ALA A 127 16.08 6.44 9.04
C ALA A 127 16.46 5.11 9.72
N ILE A 128 15.74 4.03 9.44
CA ILE A 128 16.07 2.68 9.93
C ILE A 128 17.43 2.24 9.40
N TYR A 129 17.69 2.32 8.09
CA TYR A 129 19.01 1.95 7.54
C TYR A 129 20.13 2.83 8.09
N SER A 130 19.90 4.12 8.32
CA SER A 130 20.91 5.02 8.93
C SER A 130 21.36 4.56 10.31
N GLN A 131 20.42 4.03 11.10
CA GLN A 131 20.72 3.45 12.40
C GLN A 131 21.41 2.09 12.26
N LEU A 132 20.95 1.22 11.34
CA LEU A 132 21.51 -0.11 11.14
C LEU A 132 22.99 -0.08 10.75
N VAL A 133 23.36 0.80 9.81
CA VAL A 133 24.75 0.92 9.35
C VAL A 133 25.57 1.97 10.10
N ASN A 134 24.95 2.66 11.08
CA ASN A 134 25.55 3.76 11.82
C ASN A 134 26.24 4.82 10.93
N ASP A 135 25.61 5.15 9.78
CA ASP A 135 26.13 6.11 8.81
C ASP A 135 24.98 6.95 8.22
N PRO A 136 24.92 8.26 8.54
CA PRO A 136 23.84 9.16 8.10
C PRO A 136 23.90 9.51 6.60
N LYS A 137 24.97 9.15 5.88
CA LYS A 137 25.12 9.34 4.44
C LYS A 137 24.88 8.06 3.66
N ARG A 138 25.34 6.91 4.16
CA ARG A 138 25.14 5.58 3.53
C ARG A 138 23.71 5.08 3.77
N GLY A 139 23.21 5.16 4.99
CA GLY A 139 21.89 4.65 5.37
C GLY A 139 20.73 5.11 4.48
N PRO A 140 20.57 6.42 4.20
CA PRO A 140 19.49 6.88 3.35
C PRO A 140 19.58 6.40 1.89
N LYS A 141 20.79 6.08 1.40
CA LYS A 141 20.98 5.50 0.07
C LYS A 141 20.53 4.04 0.06
N LEU A 142 20.89 3.27 1.09
CA LEU A 142 20.46 1.88 1.24
C LEU A 142 18.93 1.79 1.39
N GLY A 143 18.33 2.65 2.20
CA GLY A 143 16.87 2.72 2.35
C GLY A 143 16.14 3.01 1.03
N LYS A 144 16.69 3.90 0.19
CA LYS A 144 16.17 4.13 -1.17
C LYS A 144 16.29 2.88 -2.05
N ILE A 145 17.43 2.19 -2.03
CA ILE A 145 17.63 0.97 -2.82
C ILE A 145 16.65 -0.11 -2.39
N ALA A 146 16.49 -0.36 -1.09
CA ALA A 146 15.52 -1.32 -0.58
C ALA A 146 14.09 -0.97 -0.97
N TYR A 147 13.68 0.30 -0.79
CA TYR A 147 12.33 0.74 -1.10
C TYR A 147 12.01 0.60 -2.59
N TYR A 148 12.90 1.08 -3.47
CA TYR A 148 12.69 0.94 -4.91
C TYR A 148 12.84 -0.51 -5.39
N GLY A 149 13.67 -1.31 -4.72
CA GLY A 149 13.78 -2.76 -4.93
C GLY A 149 12.46 -3.47 -4.63
N LEU A 150 11.80 -3.15 -3.50
CA LEU A 150 10.46 -3.65 -3.19
C LEU A 150 9.45 -3.26 -4.27
N LEU A 151 9.40 -1.98 -4.65
CA LEU A 151 8.47 -1.53 -5.69
C LEU A 151 8.72 -2.24 -7.03
N GLY A 152 9.99 -2.41 -7.41
CA GLY A 152 10.38 -3.17 -8.60
C GLY A 152 9.93 -4.63 -8.52
N ALA A 153 10.12 -5.28 -7.37
CA ALA A 153 9.68 -6.66 -7.14
C ALA A 153 8.16 -6.82 -7.23
N LEU A 154 7.39 -5.86 -6.71
CA LEU A 154 5.93 -5.85 -6.83
C LEU A 154 5.46 -5.72 -8.29
N HIS A 155 6.23 -5.06 -9.16
CA HIS A 155 5.89 -4.86 -10.58
C HIS A 155 6.54 -5.88 -11.52
N ALA A 156 7.26 -6.87 -11.00
CA ALA A 156 7.94 -7.88 -11.80
C ALA A 156 6.95 -8.75 -12.60
N TRP A 157 7.38 -9.17 -13.80
CA TRP A 157 6.65 -10.11 -14.65
C TRP A 157 7.55 -11.31 -14.99
N PRO A 158 7.10 -12.57 -14.78
CA PRO A 158 5.82 -12.94 -14.15
C PRO A 158 5.73 -12.45 -12.70
N ARG A 159 4.50 -12.20 -12.23
CA ARG A 159 4.27 -11.75 -10.86
C ARG A 159 4.87 -12.76 -9.88
N PHE A 160 5.57 -12.25 -8.87
CA PHE A 160 6.13 -13.11 -7.84
C PHE A 160 5.02 -13.74 -7.00
N THR A 161 5.20 -15.02 -6.68
CA THR A 161 4.47 -15.63 -5.57
C THR A 161 4.93 -14.99 -4.26
N LYS A 162 4.13 -15.11 -3.20
CA LYS A 162 4.50 -14.61 -1.88
C LYS A 162 5.88 -15.11 -1.42
N ASN A 163 6.16 -16.40 -1.62
CA ASN A 163 7.45 -16.99 -1.25
C ASN A 163 8.59 -16.38 -2.08
N ARG A 164 8.41 -16.23 -3.39
CA ARG A 164 9.45 -15.64 -4.24
C ARG A 164 9.69 -14.16 -3.91
N LEU A 165 8.64 -13.41 -3.57
CA LEU A 165 8.75 -12.02 -3.11
C LEU A 165 9.52 -11.94 -1.79
N ARG A 166 9.21 -12.82 -0.83
CA ARG A 166 9.95 -12.94 0.43
C ARG A 166 11.43 -13.20 0.18
N ASP A 167 11.76 -14.24 -0.59
CA ASP A 167 13.15 -14.60 -0.86
C ASP A 167 13.91 -13.45 -1.52
N THR A 168 13.30 -12.79 -2.51
CA THR A 168 13.89 -11.63 -3.21
C THR A 168 14.15 -10.46 -2.26
N ILE A 169 13.21 -10.16 -1.35
CA ILE A 169 13.37 -9.08 -0.37
C ILE A 169 14.49 -9.41 0.62
N LEU A 170 14.61 -10.66 1.04
CA LEU A 170 15.69 -11.11 1.93
C LEU A 170 17.06 -11.04 1.24
N GLU A 171 17.17 -11.47 -0.02
CA GLU A 171 18.39 -11.34 -0.83
C GLU A 171 18.83 -9.87 -0.96
N ILE A 172 17.89 -8.96 -1.25
CA ILE A 172 18.17 -7.51 -1.31
C ILE A 172 18.67 -7.02 0.06
N GLN A 173 18.00 -7.42 1.14
CA GLN A 173 18.37 -6.99 2.49
C GLN A 173 19.79 -7.43 2.85
N GLU A 174 20.13 -8.71 2.60
CA GLU A 174 21.45 -9.29 2.89
C GLU A 174 22.55 -8.43 2.25
N ILE A 175 22.46 -8.19 0.94
CA ILE A 175 23.42 -7.37 0.18
C ILE A 175 23.56 -5.95 0.73
N LEU A 176 22.47 -5.35 1.22
CA LEU A 176 22.50 -3.99 1.75
C LEU A 176 23.15 -3.88 3.13
N THR A 177 23.19 -4.99 3.88
CA THR A 177 23.71 -5.04 5.26
C THR A 177 25.06 -5.74 5.41
N GLU A 178 25.61 -6.32 4.34
CA GLU A 178 27.04 -6.65 4.24
C GLU A 178 27.95 -5.39 4.32
#